data_AF-A0A8M1KGQ2-F1
#
_entry.id   AF-A0A8M1KGQ2-F1
#
_cell.length_a   1.000
_cell.length_b   1.000
_cell.length_c   1.000
_cell.angle_alpha   90.00
_cell.angle_beta   90.00
_cell.angle_gamma   90.00
#
_symmetry.space_group_name_H-M   'P 1'
#
loop_
_entity.id
_entity.type
_entity.pdbx_description
1 polymer ?
#
loop_
_entity_poly.entity_id
_entity_poly.type
_entity_poly.pdbx_seq_one_letter_code
_entity_poly.pdbx_strand_id
1 'polypeptide(L)'
;METVGTLGLKRKFEEVDSGSPFSTSKDSDDDISNSDSADSCDSLNAPSSSLTPTSILRRPRASLGRKRVRFDSVTVYFFSRRQGFTSVPSQGGSSLGMARHHCDIRHYTLGEFAREQESSHRFALRQHLRQEKLNARKMK
;
A
#
# COMPACT_ATOMS: atom_id res chain seq x y z
N MET A 1 -58.41 -13.40 15.75
CA MET A 1 -57.34 -13.45 14.74
C MET A 1 -56.35 -12.36 15.11
N GLU A 2 -55.18 -12.75 15.59
CA GLU A 2 -54.11 -11.85 16.02
C GLU A 2 -53.45 -11.23 14.77
N THR A 3 -53.33 -9.90 14.72
CA THR A 3 -52.49 -9.22 13.74
C THR A 3 -51.45 -8.38 14.47
N VAL A 4 -50.31 -8.99 14.79
CA VAL A 4 -49.12 -8.27 15.25
C VAL A 4 -48.47 -7.61 14.04
N GLY A 5 -48.66 -6.29 13.93
CA GLY A 5 -48.00 -5.46 12.93
C GLY A 5 -46.53 -5.25 13.30
N THR A 6 -45.63 -5.64 12.39
CA THR A 6 -44.19 -5.41 12.46
C THR A 6 -43.90 -3.91 12.39
N LEU A 7 -43.37 -3.34 13.48
CA LEU A 7 -42.90 -1.95 13.51
C LEU A 7 -41.58 -1.83 12.73
N GLY A 8 -41.67 -1.30 11.50
CA GLY A 8 -40.51 -0.87 10.73
C GLY A 8 -39.95 0.45 11.28
N LEU A 9 -38.71 0.44 11.76
CA LEU A 9 -37.96 1.65 12.15
C LEU A 9 -37.58 2.46 10.89
N LYS A 10 -38.48 3.30 10.40
CA LYS A 10 -38.17 4.32 9.38
C LYS A 10 -37.55 5.54 10.05
N ARG A 11 -36.24 5.73 9.90
CA ARG A 11 -35.61 7.04 10.13
C ARG A 11 -36.00 7.98 8.99
N LYS A 12 -36.57 9.13 9.33
CA LYS A 12 -36.92 10.20 8.39
C LYS A 12 -35.63 10.97 8.03
N PHE A 13 -35.39 11.21 6.74
CA PHE A 13 -34.28 12.02 6.22
C PHE A 13 -34.79 13.45 5.98
N GLU A 14 -34.02 14.45 6.40
CA GLU A 14 -34.29 15.87 6.22
C GLU A 14 -33.55 16.37 4.97
N GLU A 15 -34.24 17.16 4.15
CA GLU A 15 -33.81 17.66 2.85
C GLU A 15 -32.82 18.82 3.04
N VAL A 16 -31.59 18.66 2.55
CA VAL A 16 -30.60 19.76 2.48
C VAL A 16 -30.46 20.20 1.03
N ASP A 17 -30.72 21.48 0.85
CA ASP A 17 -30.84 22.23 -0.41
C ASP A 17 -29.59 22.17 -1.30
N SER A 18 -29.87 22.24 -2.60
CA SER A 18 -28.96 22.02 -3.72
C SER A 18 -28.26 23.32 -4.11
N GLY A 19 -27.00 23.49 -3.70
CA GLY A 19 -26.16 24.62 -4.13
C GLY A 19 -24.83 24.17 -4.73
N SER A 20 -24.74 24.15 -6.05
CA SER A 20 -23.49 24.20 -6.84
C SER A 20 -23.60 25.45 -7.70
N PRO A 21 -22.62 26.37 -7.73
CA PRO A 21 -21.40 26.13 -8.53
C PRO A 21 -20.13 26.83 -7.99
N PHE A 22 -18.94 26.35 -8.35
CA PHE A 22 -17.90 27.14 -9.02
C PHE A 22 -16.57 26.38 -9.07
N SER A 23 -16.07 26.25 -10.29
CA SER A 23 -14.71 25.86 -10.64
C SER A 23 -13.71 26.95 -10.22
N THR A 24 -12.60 26.57 -9.60
CA THR A 24 -11.33 27.30 -9.75
C THR A 24 -10.21 26.30 -9.91
N SER A 25 -9.65 26.27 -11.12
CA SER A 25 -8.32 25.77 -11.43
C SER A 25 -7.29 26.46 -10.53
N LYS A 26 -6.45 25.69 -9.85
CA LYS A 26 -5.19 26.19 -9.31
C LYS A 26 -4.14 25.12 -9.57
N ASP A 27 -3.26 25.43 -10.52
CA ASP A 27 -1.95 24.81 -10.66
C ASP A 27 -1.30 24.77 -9.27
N SER A 28 -0.99 23.55 -8.80
CA SER A 28 -0.15 23.33 -7.62
C SER A 28 1.17 22.83 -8.15
N ASP A 29 2.09 23.76 -8.40
CA ASP A 29 3.51 23.49 -8.59
C ASP A 29 4.08 23.14 -7.21
N ASP A 30 4.07 21.85 -6.88
CA ASP A 30 4.78 21.34 -5.71
C ASP A 30 6.16 20.84 -6.17
N ASP A 31 7.15 21.73 -6.07
CA ASP A 31 8.58 21.40 -6.17
C ASP A 31 8.89 20.25 -5.20
N ILE A 32 9.33 19.12 -5.76
CA ILE A 32 9.70 17.92 -4.99
C ILE A 32 10.99 18.23 -4.23
N SER A 33 10.86 18.63 -2.96
CA SER A 33 11.98 18.75 -2.04
C SER A 33 12.53 17.37 -1.73
N ASN A 34 13.57 16.96 -2.46
CA ASN A 34 14.38 15.79 -2.11
C ASN A 34 15.22 16.14 -0.87
N SER A 35 14.69 15.82 0.30
CA SER A 35 15.46 15.86 1.54
C SER A 35 16.39 14.66 1.60
N ASP A 36 17.62 14.84 1.08
CA ASP A 36 18.73 13.90 1.25
C ASP A 36 19.42 14.22 2.58
N SER A 37 18.99 13.55 3.65
CA SER A 37 19.69 13.61 4.93
C SER A 37 20.88 12.66 4.86
N ALA A 38 22.01 13.19 4.39
CA ALA A 38 23.32 12.57 4.55
C ALA A 38 23.64 12.45 6.05
N ASP A 39 23.90 11.23 6.50
CA ASP A 39 24.38 10.95 7.86
C ASP A 39 25.63 11.79 8.14
N SER A 40 25.50 12.70 9.11
CA SER A 40 26.60 13.47 9.66
C SER A 40 27.54 12.52 10.40
N CYS A 41 28.68 12.17 9.78
CA CYS A 41 29.77 11.50 10.47
C CYS A 41 30.50 12.53 11.35
N ASP A 42 29.97 12.76 12.54
CA ASP A 42 30.63 13.60 13.55
C ASP A 42 31.90 12.90 14.06
N SER A 43 33.03 13.49 13.65
CA SER A 43 34.31 13.61 14.34
C SER A 43 34.47 12.82 15.65
N LEU A 44 35.20 11.70 15.59
CA LEU A 44 35.96 11.23 16.75
C LEU A 44 37.40 10.99 16.33
N ASN A 45 38.14 12.10 16.34
CA ASN A 45 39.45 12.25 16.96
C ASN A 45 40.27 10.95 17.08
N ALA A 46 41.31 10.82 16.25
CA ALA A 46 42.32 9.79 16.44
C ALA A 46 43.06 10.04 17.77
N PRO A 47 43.17 9.05 18.69
CA PRO A 47 44.30 9.00 19.58
C PRO A 47 45.39 8.16 18.92
N SER A 48 46.49 8.81 18.60
CA SER A 48 47.80 8.18 18.66
C SER A 48 47.92 7.46 20.01
N SER A 49 48.01 6.13 20.02
CA SER A 49 48.44 5.41 21.22
C SER A 49 48.98 4.04 20.87
N SER A 50 50.30 3.96 20.94
CA SER A 50 51.10 2.91 21.58
C SER A 50 50.75 1.44 21.30
N LEU A 51 51.79 0.74 20.84
CA LEU A 51 51.98 -0.70 20.88
C LEU A 51 51.59 -1.27 22.26
N THR A 52 50.33 -1.65 22.44
CA THR A 52 49.89 -2.39 23.62
C THR A 52 49.73 -3.86 23.23
N PRO A 53 50.39 -4.79 23.92
CA PRO A 53 50.31 -6.21 23.58
C PRO A 53 48.88 -6.69 23.85
N THR A 54 48.21 -7.20 22.81
CA THR A 54 46.89 -7.80 22.92
C THR A 54 46.97 -9.01 23.86
N SER A 55 46.34 -8.90 25.02
CA SER A 55 46.29 -9.96 26.03
C SER A 55 45.63 -11.23 25.45
N ILE A 56 46.35 -12.36 25.56
CA ILE A 56 45.92 -13.72 25.15
C ILE A 56 44.67 -14.17 25.93
N LEU A 57 44.31 -13.48 27.02
CA LEU A 57 43.10 -13.74 27.80
C LEU A 57 41.83 -13.05 27.26
N ARG A 58 41.93 -12.17 26.26
CA ARG A 58 40.75 -11.64 25.57
C ARG A 58 40.49 -12.41 24.28
N ARG A 59 39.89 -13.59 24.44
CA ARG A 59 39.11 -14.21 23.38
C ARG A 59 38.18 -13.13 22.81
N PRO A 60 38.26 -12.75 21.52
CA PRO A 60 37.22 -11.93 20.92
C PRO A 60 35.94 -12.72 21.16
N ARG A 61 35.08 -12.21 22.05
CA ARG A 61 33.71 -12.70 22.06
C ARG A 61 33.24 -12.28 20.68
N ALA A 62 33.17 -13.24 19.75
CA ALA A 62 32.33 -13.11 18.58
C ALA A 62 31.03 -12.56 19.16
N SER A 63 30.78 -11.28 18.92
CA SER A 63 29.55 -10.66 19.40
C SER A 63 28.49 -11.55 18.79
N LEU A 64 27.83 -12.35 19.63
CA LEU A 64 26.70 -13.15 19.22
C LEU A 64 25.76 -12.10 18.65
N GLY A 65 25.75 -12.00 17.32
CA GLY A 65 25.26 -10.83 16.61
C GLY A 65 23.88 -10.52 17.14
N ARG A 66 23.59 -9.22 17.36
CA ARG A 66 22.29 -8.79 17.88
C ARG A 66 21.20 -9.58 17.17
N LYS A 67 20.36 -10.29 17.93
CA LYS A 67 19.28 -11.11 17.37
C LYS A 67 18.37 -10.17 16.58
N ARG A 68 18.20 -10.44 15.28
CA ARG A 68 17.34 -9.66 14.38
C ARG A 68 16.28 -10.57 13.80
N VAL A 69 15.06 -10.04 13.69
CA VAL A 69 13.99 -10.70 12.94
C VAL A 69 14.36 -10.67 11.47
N ARG A 70 14.25 -11.83 10.82
CA ARG A 70 14.40 -11.97 9.37
C ARG A 70 13.09 -12.46 8.80
N PHE A 71 12.61 -11.75 7.79
CA PHE A 71 11.56 -12.24 6.92
C PHE A 71 12.22 -13.09 5.82
N ASP A 72 11.54 -14.14 5.40
CA ASP A 72 12.10 -15.13 4.47
C ASP A 72 11.11 -15.46 3.35
N SER A 73 9.85 -15.64 3.71
CA SER A 73 8.79 -16.03 2.79
C SER A 73 7.63 -15.03 2.73
N VAL A 74 6.94 -15.05 1.58
CA VAL A 74 5.72 -14.30 1.28
C VAL A 74 4.67 -15.31 0.83
N THR A 75 3.45 -15.18 1.35
CA THR A 75 2.30 -16.00 0.91
C THR A 75 1.21 -15.08 0.39
N VAL A 76 0.77 -15.31 -0.84
CA VAL A 76 -0.24 -14.53 -1.55
C VAL A 76 -1.51 -15.37 -1.67
N TYR A 77 -2.64 -14.83 -1.22
CA TYR A 77 -3.95 -15.45 -1.36
C TYR A 77 -4.76 -14.70 -2.41
N PHE A 78 -5.25 -15.42 -3.42
CA PHE A 78 -6.08 -14.85 -4.48
C PHE A 78 -7.55 -15.13 -4.20
N PHE A 79 -8.39 -14.11 -4.32
CA PHE A 79 -9.83 -14.24 -4.11
C PHE A 79 -10.56 -13.65 -5.30
N SER A 80 -11.64 -14.31 -5.73
CA SER A 80 -12.51 -13.77 -6.76
C SER A 80 -13.22 -12.51 -6.26
N ARG A 81 -13.38 -11.53 -7.15
CA ARG A 81 -14.14 -10.31 -6.90
C ARG A 81 -15.60 -10.66 -6.60
N ARG A 82 -16.17 -10.14 -5.51
CA ARG A 82 -17.61 -10.21 -5.22
C ARG A 82 -18.20 -8.82 -5.20
N GLN A 83 -19.29 -8.65 -5.94
CA GLN A 83 -20.02 -7.39 -6.02
C GLN A 83 -21.41 -7.61 -5.41
N GLY A 84 -21.80 -6.77 -4.47
CA GLY A 84 -23.13 -6.78 -3.86
C GLY A 84 -24.12 -6.00 -4.73
N PHE A 85 -25.30 -6.56 -4.98
CA PHE A 85 -26.30 -5.95 -5.87
C PHE A 85 -27.26 -4.97 -5.18
N THR A 86 -27.09 -4.72 -3.88
CA THR A 86 -27.97 -3.85 -3.10
C THR A 86 -27.42 -2.43 -3.08
N SER A 87 -27.57 -1.69 -4.17
CA SER A 87 -27.54 -0.23 -4.13
C SER A 87 -28.94 0.26 -3.76
N VAL A 88 -29.15 0.63 -2.50
CA VAL A 88 -30.33 1.41 -2.08
C VAL A 88 -29.98 2.80 -1.49
N PRO A 89 -28.78 3.40 -1.62
CA PRO A 89 -28.66 4.82 -1.32
C PRO A 89 -28.96 5.68 -2.56
N SER A 90 -29.63 6.81 -2.35
CA SER A 90 -29.79 7.89 -3.35
C SER A 90 -28.43 8.44 -3.84
N GLN A 91 -27.38 8.24 -3.04
CA GLN A 91 -25.98 8.49 -3.39
C GLN A 91 -25.08 7.39 -2.80
N GLY A 92 -24.51 6.53 -3.65
CA GLY A 92 -23.59 5.47 -3.25
C GLY A 92 -23.67 4.26 -4.18
N GLY A 93 -22.51 3.72 -4.55
CA GLY A 93 -22.41 2.60 -5.49
C GLY A 93 -22.67 1.23 -4.86
N SER A 94 -22.62 0.21 -5.72
CA SER A 94 -22.65 -1.20 -5.33
C SER A 94 -21.38 -1.57 -4.53
N SER A 95 -21.54 -2.34 -3.45
CA SER A 95 -20.43 -2.76 -2.61
C SER A 95 -19.48 -3.70 -3.37
N LEU A 96 -18.18 -3.43 -3.27
CA LEU A 96 -17.11 -4.23 -3.88
C LEU A 96 -16.32 -4.91 -2.76
N GLY A 97 -16.23 -6.24 -2.82
CA GLY A 97 -15.46 -7.05 -1.88
C GLY A 97 -14.82 -8.28 -2.51
N MET A 98 -14.34 -9.18 -1.64
CA MET A 98 -13.67 -10.43 -2.01
C MET A 98 -14.52 -11.65 -1.64
N ALA A 99 -14.29 -12.77 -2.30
CA ALA A 99 -14.91 -14.03 -1.95
C ALA A 99 -14.54 -14.48 -0.52
N ARG A 100 -15.40 -15.29 0.09
CA ARG A 100 -15.15 -15.86 1.42
C ARG A 100 -13.96 -16.83 1.42
N HIS A 101 -13.73 -17.49 0.29
CA HIS A 101 -12.66 -18.46 0.10
C HIS A 101 -11.73 -17.98 -1.01
N HIS A 102 -10.43 -18.21 -0.82
CA HIS A 102 -9.44 -17.98 -1.85
C HIS A 102 -9.59 -19.05 -2.95
N CYS A 103 -9.28 -18.68 -4.18
CA CYS A 103 -9.24 -19.59 -5.33
C CYS A 103 -7.82 -20.10 -5.62
N ASP A 104 -6.78 -19.40 -5.16
CA ASP A 104 -5.39 -19.78 -5.35
C ASP A 104 -4.52 -19.27 -4.18
N ILE A 105 -3.42 -19.97 -3.91
CA ILE A 105 -2.40 -19.58 -2.94
C ILE A 105 -1.04 -19.74 -3.59
N ARG A 106 -0.18 -18.74 -3.44
CA ARG A 106 1.20 -18.80 -3.91
C ARG A 106 2.19 -18.46 -2.82
N HIS A 107 3.28 -19.20 -2.78
CA HIS A 107 4.38 -18.99 -1.86
C HIS A 107 5.60 -18.53 -2.63
N TYR A 108 6.30 -17.55 -2.07
CA TYR A 108 7.48 -16.94 -2.66
C TYR A 108 8.53 -16.70 -1.59
N THR A 109 9.78 -16.63 -2.01
CA THR A 109 10.81 -15.90 -1.24
C THR A 109 10.61 -14.40 -1.42
N LEU A 110 11.22 -13.60 -0.53
CA LEU A 110 11.21 -12.13 -0.67
C LEU A 110 11.77 -11.67 -2.04
N GLY A 111 12.84 -12.29 -2.51
CA GLY A 111 13.49 -11.92 -3.77
C GLY A 111 12.64 -12.24 -4.99
N GLU A 112 11.93 -13.38 -4.98
CA GLU A 112 11.00 -13.74 -6.04
C GLU A 112 9.80 -12.80 -6.08
N PHE A 113 9.21 -12.50 -4.92
CA PHE A 113 8.05 -11.62 -4.86
C PHE A 113 8.36 -10.19 -5.31
N ALA A 114 9.56 -9.68 -5.01
CA ALA A 114 10.00 -8.38 -5.49
C ALA A 114 10.05 -8.32 -7.04
N ARG A 115 10.62 -9.35 -7.68
CA ARG A 115 10.67 -9.44 -9.16
C ARG A 115 9.28 -9.62 -9.78
N GLU A 116 8.40 -10.38 -9.12
CA GLU A 116 7.01 -10.56 -9.54
C GLU A 116 6.26 -9.22 -9.53
N GLN A 117 6.40 -8.44 -8.44
CA GLN A 117 5.80 -7.12 -8.31
C GLN A 117 6.33 -6.13 -9.36
N GLU A 118 7.64 -6.09 -9.58
CA GLU A 118 8.24 -5.22 -10.59
C GLU A 118 7.72 -5.55 -12.00
N SER A 119 7.67 -6.84 -12.33
CA SER A 119 7.19 -7.31 -13.63
C SER A 119 5.71 -6.97 -13.84
N SER A 120 4.88 -7.20 -12.81
CA SER A 120 3.47 -6.86 -12.81
C SER A 120 3.25 -5.35 -12.97
N HIS A 121 3.99 -4.53 -12.22
CA HIS A 121 3.90 -3.08 -12.28
C HIS A 121 4.26 -2.55 -13.68
N ARG A 122 5.38 -3.02 -14.25
CA ARG A 122 5.79 -2.66 -15.61
C ARG A 122 4.76 -3.08 -16.65
N PHE A 123 4.15 -4.25 -16.48
CA PHE A 123 3.09 -4.72 -17.37
C PHE A 123 1.87 -3.79 -17.30
N ALA A 124 1.40 -3.46 -16.08
CA ALA A 124 0.27 -2.56 -15.88
C ALA A 124 0.50 -1.19 -16.52
N LEU A 125 1.68 -0.59 -16.31
CA LEU A 125 2.03 0.70 -16.91
C LEU A 125 2.01 0.64 -18.45
N ARG A 126 2.57 -0.42 -19.03
CA ARG A 126 2.55 -0.62 -20.50
C ARG A 126 1.13 -0.78 -21.04
N GLN A 127 0.27 -1.49 -20.34
CA GLN A 127 -1.13 -1.65 -20.74
C GLN A 127 -1.87 -0.31 -20.67
N HIS A 128 -1.66 0.46 -19.61
CA HIS A 128 -2.25 1.79 -19.46
C HIS A 128 -1.89 2.71 -20.64
N LEU A 129 -0.58 2.85 -20.94
CA LEU A 129 -0.11 3.67 -22.06
C LEU A 129 -0.67 3.22 -23.42
N ARG A 130 -0.82 1.90 -23.63
CA ARG A 130 -1.44 1.37 -24.85
C ARG A 130 -2.92 1.75 -24.95
N GLN A 131 -3.64 1.67 -23.84
CA GLN A 131 -5.05 2.04 -23.78
C GLN A 131 -5.25 3.54 -24.04
N GLU A 132 -4.42 4.40 -23.45
CA GLU A 132 -4.47 5.85 -23.68
C GLU A 132 -4.24 6.21 -25.16
N LYS A 133 -3.23 5.60 -25.79
CA LYS A 133 -2.98 5.79 -27.23
C LYS A 133 -4.17 5.38 -28.09
N LEU A 134 -4.83 4.28 -27.74
CA LEU A 134 -6.03 3.82 -28.47
C LEU A 134 -7.22 4.76 -28.24
N ASN A 135 -7.41 5.24 -27.01
CA ASN A 135 -8.48 6.17 -26.67
C ASN A 135 -8.32 7.52 -27.39
N ALA A 136 -7.09 8.05 -27.47
CA ALA A 136 -6.80 9.29 -28.20
C ALA A 136 -7.15 9.22 -29.70
N ARG A 137 -7.08 8.02 -30.30
CA ARG A 137 -7.43 7.80 -31.71
C ARG A 137 -8.94 7.67 -31.95
N LYS A 138 -9.73 7.35 -30.92
CA LYS A 138 -11.19 7.21 -31.02
C LYS A 138 -11.94 8.54 -30.90
N MET A 139 -11.27 9.60 -30.45
CA MET A 139 -11.84 10.94 -30.22
C MET A 139 -11.58 11.91 -31.39
N LYS A 140 -11.25 11.39 -32.58
CA LYS A 140 -11.13 12.10 -33.85
C LYS A 140 -12.05 11.47 -34.86
#